data_AF-A0A351HBL0-F1
#
_entry.id   AF-A0A351HBL0-F1
#
_cell.length_a   1.000
_cell.length_b   1.000
_cell.length_c   1.000
_cell.angle_alpha   90.00
_cell.angle_beta   90.00
_cell.angle_gamma   90.00
#
_symmetry.space_group_name_H-M   'P 1'
#
loop_
_entity.id
_entity.type
_entity.pdbx_description
1 polymer ?
#
loop_
_entity_poly.entity_id
_entity_poly.type
_entity_poly.pdbx_seq_one_letter_code
_entity_poly.pdbx_strand_id
1 'polypeptide(L)'
;FLDNLEFAAEETEREAREVGLLYNLGFDNRKDGRLWFMNRFSERAWLGLGVNVHTRDASGQELSRISAAEAYFDDTQGHWVFIDGRELLLDAETGDPLRTLPFKEKKFEDFDEDPSLMLALHKKPKELSLNELRRIIEAVPPEENPSVRAYLVQYFSLLAAPFSCLVIVGIAVPFAVSGVRTNPMIGVSKALGFFAIFYVLISLASILGERQIIPALLAAWIPNIVMLAMSFRLYAKAR
;
A
#
# COMPACT_ATOMS: atom_id res chain seq x y z
N PHE A 1 44.33 3.39 19.15
CA PHE A 1 44.13 2.62 17.90
C PHE A 1 42.87 1.78 18.00
N LEU A 2 42.71 0.98 19.07
CA LEU A 2 41.46 0.26 19.35
C LEU A 2 40.27 1.22 19.57
N ASP A 3 40.45 2.28 20.35
CA ASP A 3 39.39 3.28 20.56
C ASP A 3 38.92 3.95 19.25
N ASN A 4 39.83 4.24 18.31
CA ASN A 4 39.45 4.80 17.00
C ASN A 4 38.66 3.80 16.13
N LEU A 5 38.84 2.49 16.34
CA LEU A 5 38.08 1.46 15.63
C LEU A 5 36.68 1.29 16.26
N GLU A 6 36.56 1.38 17.58
CA GLU A 6 35.25 1.43 18.27
C GLU A 6 34.47 2.68 17.86
N PHE A 7 35.08 3.86 17.87
CA PHE A 7 34.40 5.08 17.42
C PHE A 7 33.99 5.04 15.96
N ALA A 8 34.81 4.48 15.06
CA ALA A 8 34.44 4.32 13.65
C ALA A 8 33.30 3.30 13.46
N ALA A 9 33.27 2.23 14.26
CA ALA A 9 32.19 1.25 14.25
C ALA A 9 30.88 1.87 14.78
N GLU A 10 30.94 2.59 15.91
CA GLU A 10 29.80 3.32 16.48
C GLU A 10 29.26 4.41 15.54
N GLU A 11 30.13 5.12 14.83
CA GLU A 11 29.74 6.15 13.85
C GLU A 11 29.03 5.52 12.65
N THR A 12 29.54 4.39 12.15
CA THR A 12 28.91 3.63 11.05
C THR A 12 27.55 3.05 11.46
N GLU A 13 27.41 2.63 12.72
CA GLU A 13 26.17 2.08 13.28
C GLU A 13 25.15 3.19 13.58
N ARG A 14 25.56 4.34 14.11
CA ARG A 14 24.68 5.52 14.28
C ARG A 14 24.16 6.02 12.95
N GLU A 15 25.02 6.14 11.95
CA GLU A 15 24.58 6.45 10.59
C GLU A 15 23.61 5.37 10.06
N ALA A 16 23.67 4.12 10.54
CA ALA A 16 22.73 3.07 10.12
C ALA A 16 21.35 3.24 10.72
N ARG A 17 21.31 3.66 11.98
CA ARG A 17 20.08 3.93 12.70
C ARG A 17 19.41 5.21 12.22
N GLU A 18 20.16 6.16 11.66
CA GLU A 18 19.64 7.48 11.25
C GLU A 18 19.41 7.66 9.73
N VAL A 19 20.03 6.83 8.89
CA VAL A 19 19.88 6.90 7.42
C VAL A 19 18.79 5.93 6.93
N GLY A 20 17.91 6.41 6.04
CA GLY A 20 16.84 5.59 5.47
C GLY A 20 15.66 5.39 6.43
N LEU A 21 15.40 6.39 7.28
CA LEU A 21 14.28 6.37 8.23
C LEU A 21 12.94 6.58 7.51
N LEU A 22 12.08 5.57 7.58
CA LEU A 22 10.66 5.70 7.30
C LEU A 22 9.93 6.14 8.57
N TYR A 23 8.91 6.98 8.42
CA TYR A 23 8.12 7.50 9.52
C TYR A 23 6.71 6.91 9.48
N ASN A 24 6.17 6.58 10.66
CA ASN A 24 4.82 6.05 10.83
C ASN A 24 4.57 4.80 9.98
N LEU A 25 5.48 3.81 10.09
CA LEU A 25 5.32 2.52 9.43
C LEU A 25 4.17 1.76 10.11
N GLY A 26 3.12 1.50 9.36
CA GLY A 26 1.98 0.69 9.80
C GLY A 26 1.90 -0.59 8.98
N PHE A 27 1.70 -1.73 9.65
CA PHE A 27 1.58 -3.02 8.98
C PHE A 27 0.49 -3.88 9.64
N ASP A 28 -0.45 -4.39 8.85
CA ASP A 28 -1.59 -5.19 9.31
C ASP A 28 -1.40 -6.66 8.88
N ASN A 29 -0.94 -7.50 9.81
CA ASN A 29 -0.88 -8.94 9.63
C ASN A 29 -2.20 -9.58 10.07
N ARG A 30 -3.12 -9.71 9.11
CA ARG A 30 -4.45 -10.28 9.36
C ARG A 30 -4.45 -11.79 9.61
N LYS A 31 -3.44 -12.51 9.12
CA LYS A 31 -3.33 -13.97 9.31
C LYS A 31 -3.23 -14.32 10.80
N ASP A 32 -2.43 -13.54 11.52
CA ASP A 32 -2.16 -13.75 12.95
C ASP A 32 -2.87 -12.70 13.84
N GLY A 33 -3.70 -11.83 13.25
CA GLY A 33 -4.46 -10.80 13.98
C GLY A 33 -3.61 -9.64 14.52
N ARG A 34 -2.36 -9.49 14.07
CA ARG A 34 -1.38 -8.51 14.59
C ARG A 34 -1.38 -7.21 13.80
N LEU A 35 -1.44 -6.09 14.49
CA LEU A 35 -1.33 -4.75 13.90
C LEU A 35 -0.11 -4.04 14.47
N TRP A 36 0.82 -3.73 13.59
CA TRP A 36 2.09 -3.09 13.89
C TRP A 36 2.04 -1.60 13.57
N PHE A 37 2.59 -0.82 14.47
CA PHE A 37 2.86 0.60 14.28
C PHE A 37 4.25 0.93 14.80
N MET A 38 5.05 1.59 13.97
CA MET A 38 6.37 2.07 14.34
C MET A 38 6.46 3.55 14.02
N ASN A 39 6.90 4.35 14.98
CA ASN A 39 7.07 5.78 14.77
C ASN A 39 8.16 6.05 13.73
N ARG A 40 9.26 5.29 13.81
CA ARG A 40 10.35 5.33 12.83
C ARG A 40 10.84 3.92 12.54
N PHE A 41 11.29 3.66 11.31
CA PHE A 41 11.88 2.40 10.93
C PHE A 41 13.10 2.63 10.04
N SER A 42 14.26 2.09 10.41
CA SER A 42 15.47 2.10 9.59
C SER A 42 15.47 0.87 8.67
N GLU A 43 15.38 1.12 7.36
CA GLU A 43 15.48 0.08 6.33
C GLU A 43 16.84 -0.63 6.34
N ARG A 44 17.91 0.07 6.74
CA ARG A 44 19.27 -0.46 6.73
C ARG A 44 19.55 -1.36 7.93
N ALA A 45 19.06 -0.98 9.10
CA ALA A 45 19.33 -1.70 10.35
C ALA A 45 18.20 -2.66 10.76
N TRP A 46 17.10 -2.71 9.99
CA TRP A 46 15.90 -3.50 10.30
C TRP A 46 15.40 -3.20 11.72
N LEU A 47 15.46 -1.91 12.08
CA LEU A 47 15.25 -1.39 13.42
C LEU A 47 14.03 -0.45 13.44
N GLY A 48 13.00 -0.84 14.16
CA GLY A 48 11.86 -0.01 14.52
C GLY A 48 12.09 0.75 15.82
N LEU A 49 11.69 2.02 15.85
CA LEU A 49 11.72 2.87 17.03
C LEU A 49 10.28 3.28 17.38
N GLY A 50 9.93 3.19 18.66
CA GLY A 50 8.58 3.43 19.17
C GLY A 50 7.59 2.44 18.58
N VAL A 51 7.82 1.15 18.82
CA VAL A 51 7.07 0.05 18.23
C VAL A 51 5.86 -0.29 19.10
N ASN A 52 4.70 -0.41 18.47
CA ASN A 52 3.46 -0.86 19.08
C ASN A 52 2.89 -2.02 18.27
N VAL A 53 2.64 -3.14 18.91
CA VAL A 53 1.99 -4.31 18.30
C VAL A 53 0.71 -4.59 19.05
N HIS A 54 -0.40 -4.59 18.34
CA HIS A 54 -1.72 -4.91 18.87
C HIS A 54 -2.13 -6.28 18.36
N THR A 55 -2.32 -7.23 19.26
CA THR A 55 -2.81 -8.57 18.94
C THR A 55 -4.32 -8.57 19.12
N ARG A 56 -5.05 -8.99 18.10
CA ARG A 56 -6.51 -9.02 18.09
C ARG A 56 -7.03 -10.43 17.89
N ASP A 57 -8.21 -10.69 18.44
CA ASP A 57 -8.95 -11.93 18.18
C ASP A 57 -9.63 -11.91 16.80
N ALA A 58 -10.31 -13.01 16.45
CA ALA A 58 -11.06 -13.12 15.19
C ALA A 58 -12.26 -12.14 15.09
N SER A 59 -12.72 -11.59 16.21
CA SER A 59 -13.78 -10.58 16.26
C SER A 59 -13.25 -9.14 16.10
N GLY A 60 -11.93 -8.98 16.10
CA GLY A 60 -11.24 -7.69 15.99
C GLY A 60 -11.01 -7.00 17.34
N GLN A 61 -11.32 -7.65 18.46
CA GLN A 61 -11.11 -7.15 19.81
C GLN A 61 -9.64 -7.33 20.21
N GLU A 62 -9.07 -6.30 20.86
CA GLU A 62 -7.67 -6.28 21.26
C GLU A 62 -7.46 -7.16 22.50
N LEU A 63 -6.63 -8.19 22.37
CA LEU A 63 -6.28 -9.11 23.46
C LEU A 63 -5.01 -8.69 24.19
N SER A 64 -4.04 -8.19 23.44
CA SER A 64 -2.78 -7.76 24.01
C SER A 64 -2.16 -6.63 23.19
N ARG A 65 -1.35 -5.83 23.89
CA ARG A 65 -0.58 -4.76 23.31
C ARG A 65 0.86 -4.82 23.79
N ILE A 66 1.79 -4.80 22.87
CA ILE A 66 3.21 -4.66 23.16
C ILE A 66 3.62 -3.26 22.75
N SER A 67 4.23 -2.51 23.65
CA SER A 67 4.81 -1.20 23.38
C SER A 67 6.27 -1.22 23.76
N ALA A 68 7.19 -0.97 22.83
CA ALA A 68 8.62 -0.98 23.06
C ALA A 68 9.29 0.29 22.52
N ALA A 69 10.40 0.69 23.16
CA ALA A 69 11.22 1.79 22.68
C ALA A 69 11.88 1.42 21.35
N GLU A 70 12.39 0.20 21.23
CA GLU A 70 13.04 -0.30 20.03
C GLU A 70 12.60 -1.75 19.73
N ALA A 71 12.57 -2.12 18.46
CA ALA A 71 12.48 -3.52 18.06
C ALA A 71 13.33 -3.75 16.82
N TYR A 72 14.15 -4.80 16.80
CA TYR A 72 14.91 -5.18 15.62
C TYR A 72 14.52 -6.59 15.19
N PHE A 73 14.65 -6.86 13.90
CA PHE A 73 14.44 -8.19 13.35
C PHE A 73 15.77 -8.95 13.33
N ASP A 74 15.82 -10.11 13.97
CA ASP A 74 16.97 -11.01 13.92
C ASP A 74 16.85 -11.89 12.68
N ASP A 75 17.66 -11.61 11.65
CA ASP A 75 17.65 -12.35 10.38
C ASP A 75 18.15 -13.79 10.52
N THR A 76 18.94 -14.09 11.55
CA THR A 76 19.45 -15.44 11.81
C THR A 76 18.42 -16.34 12.48
N GLN A 77 17.57 -15.77 13.33
CA GLN A 77 16.56 -16.50 14.10
C GLN A 77 15.13 -16.31 13.56
N GLY A 78 14.92 -15.38 12.63
CA GLY A 78 13.66 -15.14 11.94
C GLY A 78 12.55 -14.55 12.80
N HIS A 79 12.90 -13.80 13.86
CA HIS A 79 11.91 -13.22 14.77
C HIS A 79 12.26 -11.82 15.25
N TRP A 80 11.25 -11.10 15.71
CA TRP A 80 11.40 -9.78 16.29
C TRP A 80 11.83 -9.81 17.75
N VAL A 81 12.82 -8.99 18.08
CA VAL A 81 13.31 -8.76 19.44
C VAL A 81 12.96 -7.34 19.85
N PHE A 82 12.28 -7.21 20.99
CA PHE A 82 11.82 -5.93 21.51
C PHE A 82 12.68 -5.52 22.71
N ILE A 83 13.07 -4.26 22.73
CA ILE A 83 13.93 -3.67 23.77
C ILE A 83 13.17 -2.55 24.47
N ASP A 84 13.31 -2.52 25.80
CA ASP A 84 12.73 -1.54 26.73
C ASP A 84 11.25 -1.29 26.45
N GLY A 85 10.46 -2.33 26.75
CA GLY A 85 9.03 -2.34 26.46
C GLY A 85 8.17 -2.78 27.61
N ARG A 86 6.88 -2.85 27.31
CA ARG A 86 5.85 -3.37 28.19
C ARG A 86 4.82 -4.13 27.38
N GLU A 87 4.36 -5.22 27.95
CA GLU A 87 3.26 -6.01 27.44
C GLU A 87 2.03 -5.74 28.31
N LEU A 88 0.96 -5.28 27.68
CA LEU A 88 -0.34 -5.06 28.28
C LEU A 88 -1.27 -6.17 27.82
N LEU A 89 -1.82 -6.93 28.77
CA LEU A 89 -2.88 -7.89 28.53
C LEU A 89 -4.22 -7.24 28.86
N LEU A 90 -5.19 -7.39 27.96
CA LEU A 90 -6.53 -6.83 28.08
C LEU A 90 -7.53 -7.97 28.28
N ASP A 91 -8.60 -7.70 29.02
CA ASP A 91 -9.73 -8.61 29.15
C ASP A 91 -10.54 -8.62 27.84
N ALA A 92 -10.84 -9.83 27.34
CA ALA A 92 -11.53 -10.00 26.06
C ALA A 92 -13.02 -9.62 26.10
N GLU A 93 -13.64 -9.51 27.28
CA GLU A 93 -15.05 -9.14 27.44
C GLU A 93 -15.24 -7.68 27.87
N THR A 94 -14.40 -7.15 28.77
CA THR A 94 -14.53 -5.75 29.25
C THR A 94 -13.56 -4.77 28.61
N GLY A 95 -12.48 -5.25 27.98
CA GLY A 95 -11.40 -4.39 27.46
C GLY A 95 -10.55 -3.75 28.55
N ASP A 96 -10.70 -4.18 29.80
CA ASP A 96 -9.95 -3.63 30.93
C ASP A 96 -8.51 -4.18 30.95
N PRO A 97 -7.53 -3.35 31.37
CA PRO A 97 -6.14 -3.79 31.51
C PRO A 97 -6.00 -4.81 32.64
N LEU A 98 -5.82 -6.08 32.28
CA LEU A 98 -5.59 -7.17 33.24
C LEU A 98 -4.20 -7.11 33.86
N ARG A 99 -3.16 -6.89 33.03
CA ARG A 99 -1.77 -6.93 33.50
C ARG A 99 -0.85 -6.14 32.58
N THR A 100 0.02 -5.32 33.16
CA THR A 100 1.15 -4.70 32.45
C THR A 100 2.46 -5.30 32.96
N LEU A 101 3.23 -5.92 32.07
CA LEU A 101 4.54 -6.49 32.36
C LEU A 101 5.63 -5.68 31.64
N PRO A 102 6.44 -4.89 32.35
CA PRO A 102 7.62 -4.27 31.76
C PRO A 102 8.70 -5.31 31.51
N PHE A 103 9.47 -5.13 30.44
CA PHE A 103 10.62 -5.96 30.08
C PHE A 103 11.73 -5.10 29.51
N LYS A 104 12.99 -5.51 29.75
CA LYS A 104 14.16 -4.89 29.13
C LYS A 104 14.43 -5.45 27.74
N GLU A 105 14.31 -6.75 27.60
CA GLU A 105 14.44 -7.46 26.33
C GLU A 105 13.45 -8.61 26.35
N LYS A 106 12.64 -8.74 25.29
CA LYS A 106 11.73 -9.86 25.12
C LYS A 106 11.72 -10.28 23.66
N LYS A 107 11.99 -11.56 23.44
CA LYS A 107 11.90 -12.23 22.14
C LYS A 107 10.51 -12.83 22.00
N PHE A 108 9.88 -12.63 20.85
CA PHE A 108 8.61 -13.26 20.52
C PHE A 108 8.84 -14.17 19.34
N GLU A 109 8.98 -15.48 19.60
CA GLU A 109 9.25 -16.48 18.55
C GLU A 109 8.11 -16.57 17.53
N ASP A 110 6.89 -16.25 17.94
CA ASP A 110 5.74 -16.24 17.04
C ASP A 110 5.77 -15.07 16.05
N PHE A 111 6.60 -14.04 16.28
CA PHE A 111 6.60 -12.79 15.50
C PHE A 111 7.59 -12.92 14.35
N ASP A 112 7.17 -13.62 13.30
CA ASP A 112 7.91 -13.96 12.09
C ASP A 112 7.62 -12.98 10.93
N GLU A 113 7.03 -11.81 11.21
CA GLU A 113 6.70 -10.83 10.18
C GLU A 113 7.95 -10.32 9.43
N ASP A 114 8.00 -10.59 8.13
CA ASP A 114 9.08 -10.14 7.26
C ASP A 114 9.13 -8.59 7.16
N PRO A 115 10.22 -7.94 7.59
CA PRO A 115 10.37 -6.49 7.51
C PRO A 115 10.33 -5.97 6.07
N SER A 116 10.80 -6.74 5.10
CA SER A 116 10.71 -6.38 3.68
C SER A 116 9.26 -6.30 3.19
N LEU A 117 8.38 -7.15 3.72
CA LEU A 117 6.94 -7.11 3.47
C LEU A 117 6.30 -5.85 4.07
N MET A 118 6.69 -5.49 5.30
CA MET A 118 6.22 -4.26 5.95
C MET A 118 6.60 -3.02 5.11
N LEU A 119 7.82 -2.98 4.60
CA LEU A 119 8.33 -1.92 3.74
C LEU A 119 7.57 -1.83 2.41
N ALA A 120 7.37 -2.97 1.75
CA ALA A 120 6.65 -3.04 0.49
C ALA A 120 5.22 -2.51 0.61
N LEU A 121 4.55 -2.80 1.72
CA LEU A 121 3.16 -2.44 1.96
C LEU A 121 2.96 -1.01 2.49
N HIS A 122 4.02 -0.36 2.96
CA HIS A 122 3.99 1.04 3.37
C HIS A 122 3.87 2.00 2.18
N LYS A 123 4.53 1.68 1.06
CA LYS A 123 4.52 2.52 -0.15
C LYS A 123 3.18 2.43 -0.85
N LYS A 124 2.58 3.58 -1.19
CA LYS A 124 1.30 3.60 -1.90
C LYS A 124 1.44 2.95 -3.28
N PRO A 125 0.48 2.12 -3.73
CA PRO A 125 0.53 1.50 -5.05
C PRO A 125 0.79 2.49 -6.20
N LYS A 126 0.22 3.70 -6.11
CA LYS A 126 0.33 4.76 -7.14
C LYS A 126 1.73 5.35 -7.31
N GLU A 127 2.61 5.18 -6.32
CA GLU A 127 3.96 5.75 -6.32
C GLU A 127 5.01 4.76 -6.82
N LEU A 128 4.61 3.51 -7.07
CA LEU A 128 5.50 2.43 -7.46
C LEU A 128 5.60 2.29 -8.98
N SER A 129 6.80 1.97 -9.45
CA SER A 129 7.03 1.62 -10.85
C SER A 129 6.44 0.24 -11.17
N LEU A 130 6.25 -0.04 -12.46
CA LEU A 130 5.71 -1.33 -12.93
C LEU A 130 6.57 -2.52 -12.48
N ASN A 131 7.89 -2.35 -12.43
CA ASN A 131 8.82 -3.38 -11.99
C ASN A 131 8.73 -3.64 -10.48
N GLU A 132 8.59 -2.58 -9.67
CA GLU A 132 8.41 -2.70 -8.21
C GLU A 132 7.08 -3.36 -7.88
N LEU A 133 5.99 -2.93 -8.54
CA LEU A 133 4.68 -3.56 -8.41
C LEU A 133 4.74 -5.06 -8.71
N ARG A 134 5.41 -5.45 -9.79
CA ARG A 134 5.57 -6.86 -10.16
C ARG A 134 6.33 -7.66 -9.10
N ARG A 135 7.44 -7.12 -8.57
CA ARG A 135 8.20 -7.80 -7.50
C ARG A 135 7.36 -8.00 -6.25
N ILE A 136 6.57 -6.99 -5.84
CA ILE A 136 5.70 -7.08 -4.67
C ILE A 136 4.61 -8.14 -4.88
N ILE A 137 3.99 -8.17 -6.06
CA ILE A 137 2.95 -9.15 -6.42
C ILE A 137 3.51 -10.58 -6.47
N GLU A 138 4.75 -10.76 -6.96
CA GLU A 138 5.41 -12.07 -7.02
C GLU A 138 5.90 -12.54 -5.64
N ALA A 139 6.35 -11.62 -4.78
CA ALA A 139 6.81 -11.92 -3.43
C ALA A 139 5.68 -12.25 -2.46
N VAL A 140 4.49 -11.67 -2.68
CA VAL A 140 3.36 -11.76 -1.74
C VAL A 140 2.10 -12.15 -2.50
N PRO A 141 1.69 -13.43 -2.47
CA PRO A 141 0.46 -13.83 -3.14
C PRO A 141 -0.75 -13.12 -2.51
N PRO A 142 -1.74 -12.71 -3.33
CA PRO A 142 -2.93 -11.99 -2.86
C PRO A 142 -3.87 -12.81 -1.96
N GLU A 143 -3.57 -14.09 -1.75
CA GLU A 143 -4.23 -14.98 -0.79
C GLU A 143 -3.76 -14.71 0.65
N GLU A 144 -2.48 -14.36 0.82
CA GLU A 144 -1.88 -14.08 2.14
C GLU A 144 -2.23 -12.68 2.64
N ASN A 145 -2.32 -11.69 1.73
CA ASN A 145 -2.65 -10.33 2.12
C ASN A 145 -3.60 -9.64 1.13
N PRO A 146 -4.86 -9.32 1.54
CA PRO A 146 -5.82 -8.61 0.71
C PRO A 146 -5.35 -7.22 0.25
N SER A 147 -4.42 -6.58 0.97
CA SER A 147 -3.89 -5.26 0.59
C SER A 147 -3.09 -5.30 -0.71
N VAL A 148 -2.49 -6.45 -1.06
CA VAL A 148 -1.75 -6.67 -2.32
C VAL A 148 -2.66 -6.51 -3.55
N ARG A 149 -3.98 -6.67 -3.38
CA ARG A 149 -4.94 -6.53 -4.48
C ARG A 149 -4.97 -5.12 -5.05
N ALA A 150 -4.75 -4.10 -4.22
CA ALA A 150 -4.63 -2.72 -4.69
C ALA A 150 -3.42 -2.54 -5.63
N TYR A 151 -2.31 -3.23 -5.34
CA TYR A 151 -1.12 -3.25 -6.19
C TYR A 151 -1.39 -3.97 -7.51
N LEU A 152 -2.12 -5.08 -7.49
CA LEU A 152 -2.58 -5.77 -8.70
C LEU A 152 -3.46 -4.88 -9.60
N VAL A 153 -4.45 -4.19 -9.04
CA VAL A 153 -5.30 -3.25 -9.77
C VAL A 153 -4.46 -2.13 -10.41
N GLN A 154 -3.52 -1.59 -9.65
CA GLN A 154 -2.62 -0.53 -10.14
C GLN A 154 -1.71 -1.03 -11.27
N TYR A 155 -1.17 -2.24 -11.14
CA TYR A 155 -0.34 -2.88 -12.17
C TYR A 155 -1.09 -3.00 -13.50
N PHE A 156 -2.31 -3.55 -13.49
CA PHE A 156 -3.13 -3.63 -14.70
C PHE A 156 -3.57 -2.26 -15.22
N SER A 157 -3.79 -1.29 -14.35
CA SER A 157 -4.11 0.08 -14.74
C SER A 157 -2.95 0.76 -15.47
N LEU A 158 -1.70 0.53 -15.05
CA LEU A 158 -0.51 1.01 -15.78
C LEU A 158 -0.40 0.37 -17.16
N LEU A 159 -0.67 -0.93 -17.28
CA LEU A 159 -0.70 -1.63 -18.57
C LEU A 159 -1.82 -1.12 -19.49
N ALA A 160 -2.95 -0.70 -18.92
CA ALA A 160 -4.09 -0.15 -19.64
C ALA A 160 -3.91 1.34 -20.03
N ALA A 161 -3.00 2.07 -19.38
CA ALA A 161 -2.74 3.49 -19.63
C ALA A 161 -2.44 3.84 -21.12
N PRO A 162 -1.59 3.11 -21.87
CA PRO A 162 -1.38 3.41 -23.29
C PRO A 162 -2.66 3.24 -24.14
N PHE A 163 -3.56 2.31 -23.77
CA PHE A 163 -4.85 2.16 -24.45
C PHE A 163 -5.79 3.33 -24.16
N SER A 164 -5.72 3.93 -22.98
CA SER A 164 -6.47 5.14 -22.66
C SER A 164 -6.15 6.30 -23.62
N CYS A 165 -4.90 6.42 -24.06
CA CYS A 165 -4.52 7.40 -25.09
C CYS A 165 -5.26 7.16 -26.40
N LEU A 166 -5.36 5.91 -26.86
CA LEU A 166 -6.10 5.55 -28.08
C LEU A 166 -7.59 5.86 -27.95
N VAL A 167 -8.18 5.62 -26.78
CA VAL A 167 -9.58 5.95 -26.50
C VAL A 167 -9.83 7.45 -26.56
N ILE A 168 -8.95 8.26 -25.96
CA ILE A 168 -9.05 9.72 -25.98
C ILE A 168 -8.93 10.24 -27.43
N VAL A 169 -7.97 9.74 -28.20
CA VAL A 169 -7.83 10.09 -29.63
C VAL A 169 -9.09 9.68 -30.39
N GLY A 170 -9.61 8.48 -30.17
CA GLY A 170 -10.83 7.99 -30.79
C GLY A 170 -12.06 8.86 -30.48
N ILE A 171 -12.11 9.51 -29.32
CA ILE A 171 -13.15 10.49 -28.96
C ILE A 171 -12.88 11.85 -29.60
N ALA A 172 -11.61 12.26 -29.69
CA ALA A 172 -11.23 13.57 -30.22
C ALA A 172 -11.49 13.70 -31.75
N VAL A 173 -11.20 12.66 -32.54
CA VAL A 173 -11.40 12.68 -34.00
C VAL A 173 -12.83 13.03 -34.42
N PRO A 174 -13.92 12.40 -33.92
CA PRO A 174 -15.27 12.74 -34.34
C PRO A 174 -15.63 14.17 -33.94
N PHE A 175 -15.16 14.64 -32.78
CA PHE A 175 -15.38 16.04 -32.39
C PHE A 175 -14.64 17.03 -33.29
N ALA A 176 -13.43 16.70 -33.74
CA ALA A 176 -12.68 17.52 -34.67
C ALA A 176 -13.34 17.57 -36.07
N VAL A 177 -13.82 16.44 -36.58
CA VAL A 177 -14.40 16.32 -37.92
C VAL A 177 -15.82 16.89 -38.00
N SER A 178 -16.63 16.73 -36.95
CA SER A 178 -18.03 17.19 -36.93
C SER A 178 -18.19 18.70 -36.74
N GLY A 179 -17.09 19.43 -36.50
CA GLY A 179 -17.07 20.82 -36.00
C GLY A 179 -17.38 21.94 -37.00
N VAL A 180 -17.81 21.64 -38.23
CA VAL A 180 -17.91 22.67 -39.30
C VAL A 180 -19.01 23.72 -39.06
N ARG A 181 -19.92 23.54 -38.07
CA ARG A 181 -21.02 24.48 -37.77
C ARG A 181 -21.26 24.81 -36.29
N THR A 182 -20.39 24.39 -35.36
CA THR A 182 -20.61 24.58 -33.91
C THR A 182 -19.57 25.50 -33.29
N ASN A 183 -19.99 26.36 -32.35
CA ASN A 183 -19.11 27.25 -31.57
C ASN A 183 -17.97 26.42 -30.92
N PRO A 184 -16.69 26.78 -31.12
CA PRO A 184 -15.52 26.08 -30.55
C PRO A 184 -15.63 25.80 -29.05
N MET A 185 -16.27 26.70 -28.28
CA MET A 185 -16.50 26.52 -26.85
C MET A 185 -17.33 25.26 -26.52
N ILE A 186 -18.25 24.86 -27.40
CA ILE A 186 -19.06 23.64 -27.20
C ILE A 186 -18.18 22.40 -27.28
N GLY A 187 -17.16 22.41 -28.14
CA GLY A 187 -16.19 21.32 -28.26
C GLY A 187 -15.35 21.17 -26.98
N VAL A 188 -14.83 22.29 -26.47
CA VAL A 188 -14.04 22.33 -25.23
C VAL A 188 -14.87 21.84 -24.04
N SER A 189 -16.09 22.34 -23.88
CA SER A 189 -16.97 21.92 -22.77
C SER A 189 -17.31 20.42 -22.82
N LYS A 190 -17.53 19.86 -24.01
CA LYS A 190 -17.75 18.41 -24.17
C LYS A 190 -16.50 17.61 -23.82
N ALA A 191 -15.33 18.01 -24.31
CA ALA A 191 -14.06 17.33 -24.00
C ALA A 191 -13.80 17.30 -22.49
N LEU A 192 -14.02 18.43 -21.80
CA LEU A 192 -13.91 18.51 -20.35
C LEU A 192 -14.92 17.60 -19.64
N GLY A 193 -16.17 17.55 -20.12
CA GLY A 193 -17.18 16.63 -19.60
C GLY A 193 -16.80 15.17 -19.75
N PHE A 194 -16.28 14.76 -20.91
CA PHE A 194 -15.78 13.39 -21.14
C PHE A 194 -14.58 13.07 -20.27
N PHE A 195 -13.65 14.01 -20.09
CA PHE A 195 -12.52 13.84 -19.18
C PHE A 195 -12.99 13.61 -17.74
N ALA A 196 -13.95 14.40 -17.26
CA ALA A 196 -14.53 14.24 -15.93
C ALA A 196 -15.22 12.88 -15.76
N ILE A 197 -16.03 12.46 -16.74
CA ILE A 197 -16.69 11.14 -16.73
C ILE A 197 -15.65 10.01 -16.71
N PHE A 198 -14.60 10.12 -17.52
CA PHE A 198 -13.54 9.12 -17.57
C PHE A 198 -12.80 9.00 -16.23
N TYR A 199 -12.47 10.14 -15.62
CA TYR A 199 -11.84 10.17 -14.29
C TYR A 199 -12.71 9.51 -13.22
N VAL A 200 -14.01 9.83 -13.21
CA VAL A 200 -14.97 9.20 -12.29
C VAL A 200 -15.06 7.69 -12.52
N LEU A 201 -15.08 7.23 -13.78
CA LEU A 201 -15.11 5.81 -14.11
C LEU A 201 -13.83 5.09 -13.65
N ILE A 202 -12.65 5.68 -13.86
CA ILE A 202 -11.38 5.12 -13.36
C ILE A 202 -11.42 4.99 -11.84
N SER A 203 -11.87 6.04 -11.14
CA SER A 203 -11.93 6.06 -9.68
C SER A 203 -12.88 4.98 -9.15
N LEU A 204 -14.10 4.89 -9.71
CA LEU A 204 -15.06 3.85 -9.34
C LEU A 204 -14.50 2.46 -9.63
N ALA A 205 -14.01 2.21 -10.85
CA ALA A 205 -13.51 0.89 -11.22
C ALA A 205 -12.33 0.45 -10.35
N SER A 206 -11.44 1.37 -9.98
CA SER A 206 -10.33 1.12 -9.06
C SER A 206 -10.85 0.70 -7.67
N ILE A 207 -11.81 1.45 -7.11
CA ILE A 207 -12.41 1.13 -5.80
C ILE A 207 -13.11 -0.24 -5.84
N LEU A 208 -13.84 -0.54 -6.91
CA LEU A 208 -14.51 -1.84 -7.06
C LEU A 208 -13.50 -2.99 -7.20
N GLY A 209 -12.38 -2.77 -7.89
CA GLY A 209 -11.29 -3.73 -8.03
C GLY A 209 -10.56 -3.98 -6.71
N GLU A 210 -10.24 -2.92 -5.97
CA GLU A 210 -9.61 -2.99 -4.65
C GLU A 210 -10.46 -3.78 -3.64
N ARG A 211 -11.80 -3.62 -3.72
CA ARG A 211 -12.76 -4.34 -2.86
C ARG A 211 -13.08 -5.76 -3.33
N GLN A 212 -12.40 -6.29 -4.35
CA GLN A 212 -12.65 -7.62 -4.93
C GLN A 212 -14.08 -7.82 -5.46
N ILE A 213 -14.83 -6.74 -5.74
CA ILE A 213 -16.17 -6.86 -6.33
C ILE A 213 -16.03 -7.29 -7.80
N ILE A 214 -14.98 -6.83 -8.46
CA ILE A 214 -14.63 -7.19 -9.83
C ILE A 214 -13.16 -7.62 -9.91
N PRO A 215 -12.79 -8.50 -10.87
CA PRO A 215 -11.39 -8.85 -11.12
C PRO A 215 -10.55 -7.60 -11.42
N ALA A 216 -9.30 -7.57 -10.94
CA ALA A 216 -8.38 -6.44 -11.15
C ALA A 216 -8.17 -6.10 -12.64
N LEU A 217 -8.16 -7.12 -13.50
CA LEU A 217 -8.11 -6.94 -14.95
C LEU A 217 -9.35 -6.20 -15.48
N LEU A 218 -10.55 -6.55 -15.02
CA LEU A 218 -11.78 -5.85 -15.43
C LEU A 218 -11.77 -4.41 -14.90
N ALA A 219 -11.34 -4.19 -13.66
CA ALA A 219 -11.26 -2.86 -13.06
C ALA A 219 -10.41 -1.89 -13.90
N ALA A 220 -9.27 -2.36 -14.42
CA ALA A 220 -8.41 -1.54 -15.28
C ALA A 220 -9.01 -1.27 -16.68
N TRP A 221 -9.79 -2.20 -17.23
CA TRP A 221 -10.27 -2.13 -18.62
C TRP A 221 -11.66 -1.52 -18.77
N ILE A 222 -12.54 -1.63 -17.76
CA ILE A 222 -13.91 -1.09 -17.79
C ILE A 222 -13.95 0.38 -18.22
N PRO A 223 -13.15 1.29 -17.64
CA PRO A 223 -13.21 2.70 -18.02
C PRO A 223 -12.90 2.91 -19.51
N ASN A 224 -11.90 2.19 -20.03
CA ASN A 224 -11.50 2.26 -21.44
C ASN A 224 -12.61 1.73 -22.36
N ILE A 225 -13.18 0.57 -22.04
CA ILE A 225 -14.24 -0.07 -22.85
C ILE A 225 -15.50 0.80 -22.89
N VAL A 226 -15.91 1.35 -21.74
CA VAL A 226 -17.10 2.22 -21.64
C VAL A 226 -16.91 3.49 -22.47
N MET A 227 -15.75 4.13 -22.37
CA MET A 227 -15.44 5.33 -23.13
C MET A 227 -15.34 5.06 -24.65
N LEU A 228 -14.76 3.93 -25.04
CA LEU A 228 -14.69 3.50 -26.44
C LEU A 228 -16.09 3.23 -27.00
N ALA A 229 -16.95 2.55 -26.24
CA ALA A 229 -18.34 2.31 -26.61
C ALA A 229 -19.15 3.62 -26.72
N MET A 230 -18.94 4.58 -25.81
CA MET A 230 -19.54 5.93 -25.91
C MET A 230 -19.05 6.65 -27.17
N SER A 231 -17.76 6.60 -27.48
CA SER A 231 -17.18 7.20 -28.68
C SER A 231 -17.82 6.62 -29.94
N PHE A 232 -17.90 5.29 -30.03
CA PHE A 232 -18.51 4.60 -31.14
C PHE A 232 -19.99 4.98 -31.32
N ARG A 233 -20.76 5.08 -30.23
CA ARG A 233 -22.15 5.55 -30.26
C ARG A 233 -22.26 6.98 -30.79
N LEU A 234 -21.34 7.85 -30.42
CA LEU A 234 -21.29 9.24 -30.88
C LEU A 234 -21.01 9.30 -32.39
N TYR A 235 -20.07 8.48 -32.87
CA TYR A 235 -19.80 8.29 -34.29
C TYR A 235 -21.01 7.79 -35.07
N ALA A 236 -21.68 6.75 -34.57
CA ALA A 236 -22.83 6.15 -35.23
C ALA A 236 -24.02 7.10 -35.33
N LYS A 237 -24.15 8.07 -34.41
CA LYS A 237 -25.22 9.09 -34.43
C LYS A 237 -24.86 10.32 -35.28
N ALA A 238 -23.57 10.53 -35.57
CA ALA A 238 -23.08 11.66 -36.35
C ALA A 238 -23.01 11.37 -37.86
N ARG A 239 -23.03 10.10 -38.27
CA ARG A 239 -23.16 9.65 -39.66
C ARG A 239 -24.63 9.56 -40.07
#